data_AF-A0AAV1I9Q3-F1
#
_entry.id   AF-A0AAV1I9Q3-F1
#
_cell.length_a   1.000
_cell.length_b   1.000
_cell.length_c   1.000
_cell.angle_alpha   90.00
_cell.angle_beta   90.00
_cell.angle_gamma   90.00
#
_symmetry.space_group_name_H-M   'P 1'
#
loop_
_entity.id
_entity.type
_entity.pdbx_description
1 polymer ?
#
loop_
_entity_poly.entity_id
_entity_poly.type
_entity_poly.pdbx_seq_one_letter_code
_entity_poly.pdbx_strand_id
1 'polypeptide(L)'
;MANAEHSVFAETQQFFVKQRAAIEKLRTANEGLKEEMQLENKFSLRPTSSSAAATIAMLRQQSDACTQKIGAERARAADLQQRVAQTQQRVEQQRRQMGGVRAAQDCDIQLEKQMTVLENRVDKAVQRLCGRQAETGRLRDSIDGLRKERLSLNEALAKLEAALAAQRAEAARLLRISQADCVGRDQALASIAATRQAGDKEVANAEAEWRQLLQLIQQDRKQREVQRGKQLAERAQSTSKLLREDISRGQRKGLKADGSPLDAAQDPSGVAGLTKRLEDYAAAFERISAATGTSGVDALVAAMNAKEDSNFRLFSYVGDVNSEAEKVQARAQEVQQEIDRYQAAADAQEAERQAKLQALEEQAAGCEAGARACEGREAAASVRADALKQGIAQMWERLGCQALGLEELLGDEGITDANLMQHLGIIEQRASQLLQEVDAASATGAEEAETAQQGSNEAPEPAWDLMKLLPSTLADPSSVDTSGEPPLDAAPLDREALRKKAQQSLDARIANAATAPAAAPATRSHYNTTSIRRAPAPTRGRAAARPTAQRR
;
A
#
# COMPACT_ATOMS: atom_id res chain seq x y z
N MET A 1 -28.69 -201.03 55.07
CA MET A 1 -29.06 -199.71 54.49
C MET A 1 -27.86 -198.79 54.66
N ALA A 2 -27.09 -198.53 53.60
CA ALA A 2 -25.84 -197.75 53.69
C ALA A 2 -25.45 -197.02 52.37
N ASN A 3 -26.39 -196.73 51.45
CA ASN A 3 -26.03 -196.36 50.07
C ASN A 3 -26.72 -195.12 49.46
N ALA A 4 -27.33 -194.23 50.23
CA ALA A 4 -28.03 -193.05 49.66
C ALA A 4 -27.41 -191.68 50.02
N GLU A 5 -26.46 -191.61 50.96
CA GLU A 5 -25.90 -190.34 51.44
C GLU A 5 -24.77 -189.75 50.57
N HIS A 6 -24.29 -190.49 49.55
CA HIS A 6 -23.13 -190.05 48.76
C HIS A 6 -23.44 -189.29 47.45
N SER A 7 -24.66 -189.33 46.91
CA SER A 7 -24.95 -188.72 45.59
C SER A 7 -25.26 -187.22 45.66
N VAL A 8 -25.91 -186.73 46.71
CA VAL A 8 -26.39 -185.33 46.81
C VAL A 8 -25.26 -184.36 47.20
N PHE A 9 -24.19 -184.86 47.83
CA PHE A 9 -23.05 -184.05 48.25
C PHE A 9 -22.06 -183.73 47.11
N ALA A 10 -21.97 -184.60 46.09
CA ALA A 10 -21.02 -184.42 44.99
C ALA A 10 -21.47 -183.36 43.96
N GLU A 11 -22.77 -183.29 43.64
CA GLU A 11 -23.32 -182.30 42.71
C GLU A 11 -23.30 -180.88 43.26
N THR A 12 -23.53 -180.72 44.57
CA THR A 12 -23.48 -179.41 45.24
C THR A 12 -22.06 -178.82 45.27
N GLN A 13 -21.02 -179.64 45.46
CA GLN A 13 -19.63 -179.16 45.38
C GLN A 13 -19.23 -178.68 43.98
N GLN A 14 -19.63 -179.40 42.91
CA GLN A 14 -19.29 -178.98 41.54
C GLN A 14 -19.97 -177.65 41.14
N PHE A 15 -21.17 -177.38 41.64
CA PHE A 15 -21.87 -176.10 41.42
C PHE A 15 -21.10 -174.91 42.02
N PHE A 16 -20.60 -175.05 43.26
CA PHE A 16 -19.83 -173.99 43.92
C PHE A 16 -18.49 -173.70 43.23
N VAL A 17 -17.82 -174.72 42.67
CA VAL A 17 -16.57 -174.51 41.92
C VAL A 17 -16.82 -173.71 40.63
N LYS A 18 -17.89 -174.03 39.89
CA LYS A 18 -18.28 -173.27 38.69
C LYS A 18 -18.70 -171.84 39.01
N GLN A 19 -19.45 -171.63 40.10
CA GLN A 19 -19.79 -170.29 40.58
C GLN A 19 -18.55 -169.46 40.93
N ARG A 20 -17.56 -170.05 41.62
CA ARG A 20 -16.30 -169.36 41.95
C ARG A 20 -15.51 -168.97 40.70
N ALA A 21 -15.43 -169.85 39.70
CA ALA A 21 -14.76 -169.54 38.43
C ALA A 21 -15.46 -168.41 37.64
N ALA A 22 -16.79 -168.33 37.69
CA ALA A 22 -17.56 -167.25 37.07
C ALA A 22 -17.34 -165.90 37.78
N ILE A 23 -17.25 -165.90 39.13
CA ILE A 23 -16.98 -164.70 39.92
C ILE A 23 -15.57 -164.15 39.63
N GLU A 24 -14.56 -165.02 39.50
CA GLU A 24 -13.20 -164.59 39.14
C GLU A 24 -13.10 -164.02 37.71
N LYS A 25 -13.86 -164.58 36.75
CA LYS A 25 -13.99 -163.97 35.40
C LYS A 25 -14.65 -162.59 35.44
N LEU A 26 -15.66 -162.39 36.29
CA LEU A 26 -16.31 -161.08 36.43
C LEU A 26 -15.44 -160.07 37.19
N ARG A 27 -14.56 -160.52 38.10
CA ARG A 27 -13.58 -159.65 38.75
C ARG A 27 -12.54 -159.13 37.77
N THR A 28 -11.94 -160.02 36.98
CA THR A 28 -10.94 -159.63 35.97
C THR A 28 -11.53 -158.71 34.89
N ALA A 29 -12.77 -158.95 34.46
CA ALA A 29 -13.48 -158.04 33.55
C ALA A 29 -13.78 -156.66 34.18
N ASN A 30 -14.14 -156.62 35.47
CA ASN A 30 -14.34 -155.37 36.19
C ASN A 30 -13.04 -154.59 36.41
N GLU A 31 -11.93 -155.29 36.63
CA GLU A 31 -10.60 -154.67 36.71
C GLU A 31 -10.23 -154.06 35.36
N GLY A 32 -10.43 -154.79 34.25
CA GLY A 32 -10.23 -154.27 32.91
C GLY A 32 -11.06 -153.01 32.60
N LEU A 33 -12.36 -153.00 32.91
CA LEU A 33 -13.22 -151.83 32.72
C LEU A 33 -12.82 -150.64 33.61
N LYS A 34 -12.35 -150.90 34.84
CA LYS A 34 -11.82 -149.84 35.71
C LYS A 34 -10.55 -149.22 35.13
N GLU A 35 -9.67 -150.04 34.57
CA GLU A 35 -8.46 -149.56 33.89
C GLU A 35 -8.83 -148.72 32.65
N GLU A 36 -9.80 -149.17 31.85
CA GLU A 36 -10.27 -148.46 30.66
C GLU A 36 -10.91 -147.11 31.02
N MET A 37 -11.77 -147.07 32.04
CA MET A 37 -12.37 -145.84 32.54
C MET A 37 -11.32 -144.88 33.12
N GLN A 38 -10.29 -145.40 33.79
CA GLN A 38 -9.19 -144.56 34.28
C GLN A 38 -8.35 -143.98 33.14
N LEU A 39 -8.15 -144.72 32.06
CA LEU A 39 -7.48 -144.21 30.87
C LEU A 39 -8.35 -143.15 30.18
N GLU A 40 -9.63 -143.41 29.96
CA GLU A 40 -10.55 -142.45 29.34
C GLU A 40 -10.64 -141.16 30.16
N ASN A 41 -10.78 -141.24 31.48
CA ASN A 41 -10.88 -140.04 32.33
C ASN A 41 -9.57 -139.22 32.34
N LYS A 42 -8.41 -139.87 32.16
CA LYS A 42 -7.11 -139.19 31.98
C LYS A 42 -6.99 -138.50 30.61
N PHE A 43 -7.64 -139.02 29.56
CA PHE A 43 -7.56 -138.46 28.21
C PHE A 43 -8.71 -137.50 27.84
N SER A 44 -9.89 -137.65 28.49
CA SER A 44 -11.12 -136.89 28.19
C SER A 44 -11.12 -135.51 28.86
N LEU A 45 -10.40 -135.35 29.97
CA LEU A 45 -10.00 -134.04 30.47
C LEU A 45 -8.85 -133.50 29.63
N ARG A 46 -9.13 -133.10 28.39
CA ARG A 46 -8.39 -132.02 27.74
C ARG A 46 -9.00 -130.70 28.23
N PRO A 47 -8.49 -130.07 29.32
CA PRO A 47 -8.68 -128.63 29.42
C PRO A 47 -8.08 -128.04 28.15
N THR A 48 -8.81 -127.15 27.47
CA THR A 48 -8.26 -126.29 26.41
C THR A 48 -6.83 -125.93 26.78
N SER A 49 -5.86 -126.27 25.92
CA SER A 49 -4.44 -126.15 26.22
C SER A 49 -4.18 -124.84 26.97
N SER A 50 -3.52 -124.90 28.13
CA SER A 50 -3.30 -123.72 28.98
C SER A 50 -2.71 -122.53 28.19
N SER A 51 -1.95 -122.84 27.12
CA SER A 51 -1.45 -121.89 26.12
C SER A 51 -2.55 -121.20 25.28
N ALA A 52 -3.59 -121.91 24.84
CA ALA A 52 -4.74 -121.31 24.14
C ALA A 52 -5.55 -120.38 25.06
N ALA A 53 -5.73 -120.74 26.33
CA ALA A 53 -6.37 -119.87 27.31
C ALA A 53 -5.55 -118.59 27.59
N ALA A 54 -4.23 -118.73 27.70
CA ALA A 54 -3.31 -117.60 27.90
C ALA A 54 -3.28 -116.65 26.70
N THR A 55 -3.28 -117.17 25.46
CA THR A 55 -3.34 -116.36 24.24
C THR A 55 -4.68 -115.64 24.08
N ILE A 56 -5.80 -116.28 24.42
CA ILE A 56 -7.12 -115.62 24.46
C ILE A 56 -7.14 -114.50 25.50
N ALA A 57 -6.56 -114.71 26.69
CA ALA A 57 -6.47 -113.66 27.71
C ALA A 57 -5.60 -112.47 27.25
N MET A 58 -4.48 -112.74 26.58
CA MET A 58 -3.62 -111.70 26.00
C MET A 58 -4.34 -110.91 24.91
N LEU A 59 -5.05 -111.57 24.00
CA LEU A 59 -5.83 -110.91 22.94
C LEU A 59 -6.97 -110.07 23.51
N ARG A 60 -7.62 -110.54 24.59
CA ARG A 60 -8.63 -109.74 25.32
C ARG A 60 -8.01 -108.48 25.91
N GLN A 61 -6.87 -108.60 26.60
CA GLN A 61 -6.15 -107.45 27.15
C GLN A 61 -5.71 -106.46 26.05
N GLN A 62 -5.28 -106.96 24.89
CA GLN A 62 -4.95 -106.13 23.73
C GLN A 62 -6.19 -105.44 23.14
N SER A 63 -7.32 -106.15 23.03
CA SER A 63 -8.60 -105.59 22.60
C SER A 63 -9.07 -104.48 23.56
N ASP A 64 -8.97 -104.72 24.86
CA ASP A 64 -9.34 -103.74 25.89
C ASP A 64 -8.42 -102.51 25.84
N ALA A 65 -7.12 -102.71 25.64
CA ALA A 65 -6.15 -101.62 25.46
C ALA A 65 -6.42 -100.81 24.19
N CYS A 66 -6.74 -101.46 23.07
CA CYS A 66 -7.16 -100.78 21.85
C CYS A 66 -8.48 -100.02 22.04
N THR A 67 -9.44 -100.59 22.77
CA THR A 67 -10.72 -99.95 23.08
C THR A 67 -10.53 -98.70 23.94
N GLN A 68 -9.66 -98.76 24.94
CA GLN A 68 -9.30 -97.59 25.76
C GLN A 68 -8.61 -96.49 24.94
N LYS A 69 -7.67 -96.86 24.05
CA LYS A 69 -7.01 -95.90 23.15
C LYS A 69 -8.00 -95.25 22.18
N ILE A 70 -8.91 -96.02 21.60
CA ILE A 70 -9.99 -95.50 20.74
C ILE A 70 -10.90 -94.56 21.54
N GLY A 71 -11.22 -94.89 22.80
CA GLY A 71 -11.99 -94.03 23.69
C GLY A 71 -11.29 -92.69 23.97
N ALA A 72 -10.00 -92.71 24.30
CA ALA A 72 -9.19 -91.52 24.50
C ALA A 72 -9.09 -90.65 23.23
N GLU A 73 -8.86 -91.25 22.07
CA GLU A 73 -8.82 -90.52 20.79
C GLU A 73 -10.19 -89.96 20.40
N ARG A 74 -11.30 -90.67 20.68
CA ARG A 74 -12.66 -90.13 20.50
C ARG A 74 -12.93 -88.94 21.42
N ALA A 75 -12.48 -88.98 22.67
CA ALA A 75 -12.59 -87.84 23.58
C ALA A 75 -11.77 -86.63 23.09
N ARG A 76 -10.53 -86.85 22.66
CA ARG A 76 -9.69 -85.81 22.04
C ARG A 76 -10.32 -85.23 20.78
N ALA A 77 -10.92 -86.08 19.94
CA ALA A 77 -11.63 -85.64 18.75
C ALA A 77 -12.85 -84.77 19.10
N ALA A 78 -13.62 -85.14 20.14
CA ALA A 78 -14.75 -84.34 20.61
C ALA A 78 -14.30 -82.97 21.17
N ASP A 79 -13.22 -82.95 21.96
CA ASP A 79 -12.65 -81.69 22.49
C ASP A 79 -12.15 -80.78 21.36
N LEU A 80 -11.48 -81.35 20.34
CA LEU A 80 -11.04 -80.60 19.16
C LEU A 80 -12.23 -80.08 18.36
N GLN A 81 -13.28 -80.87 18.17
CA GLN A 81 -14.51 -80.43 17.52
C GLN A 81 -15.18 -79.28 18.27
N GLN A 82 -15.22 -79.32 19.61
CA GLN A 82 -15.73 -78.23 20.43
C GLN A 82 -14.89 -76.95 20.26
N ARG A 83 -13.56 -77.08 20.25
CA ARG A 83 -12.65 -75.94 20.03
C ARG A 83 -12.81 -75.35 18.63
N VAL A 84 -12.99 -76.19 17.61
CA VAL A 84 -13.28 -75.76 16.22
C VAL A 84 -14.62 -75.02 16.16
N ALA A 85 -15.66 -75.50 16.81
CA ALA A 85 -16.95 -74.82 16.86
C ALA A 85 -16.85 -73.45 17.56
N GLN A 86 -16.12 -73.37 18.68
CA GLN A 86 -15.89 -72.11 19.38
C GLN A 86 -15.09 -71.09 18.55
N THR A 87 -14.04 -71.53 17.85
CA THR A 87 -13.27 -70.63 16.97
C THR A 87 -14.08 -70.18 15.77
N GLN A 88 -14.88 -71.06 15.16
CA GLN A 88 -15.81 -70.70 14.10
C GLN A 88 -16.82 -69.65 14.57
N GLN A 89 -17.41 -69.83 15.75
CA GLN A 89 -18.35 -68.85 16.31
C GLN A 89 -17.69 -67.48 16.56
N ARG A 90 -16.43 -67.46 17.04
CA ARG A 90 -15.65 -66.21 17.21
C ARG A 90 -15.36 -65.54 15.88
N VAL A 91 -15.01 -66.32 14.85
CA VAL A 91 -14.79 -65.81 13.48
C VAL A 91 -16.07 -65.21 12.91
N GLU A 92 -17.22 -65.86 13.10
CA GLU A 92 -18.52 -65.32 12.66
C GLU A 92 -18.89 -64.03 13.39
N GLN A 93 -18.68 -63.95 14.70
CA GLN A 93 -18.91 -62.72 15.47
C GLN A 93 -18.02 -61.58 14.98
N GLN A 94 -16.73 -61.83 14.74
CA GLN A 94 -15.82 -60.84 14.16
C GLN A 94 -16.24 -60.44 12.74
N ARG A 95 -16.63 -61.38 11.88
CA ARG A 95 -17.14 -61.06 10.53
C ARG A 95 -18.40 -60.18 10.58
N ARG A 96 -19.28 -60.41 11.55
CA ARG A 96 -20.47 -59.56 11.77
C ARG A 96 -20.09 -58.17 12.28
N GLN A 97 -19.12 -58.06 13.20
CA GLN A 97 -18.64 -56.78 13.73
C GLN A 97 -17.88 -55.95 12.70
N MET A 98 -17.07 -56.59 11.86
CA MET A 98 -16.28 -55.94 10.82
C MET A 98 -17.14 -55.48 9.62
N GLY A 99 -18.44 -55.83 9.57
CA GLY A 99 -19.37 -55.30 8.56
C GLY A 99 -19.10 -55.74 7.11
N GLY A 100 -18.12 -56.61 6.88
CA GLY A 100 -17.66 -57.03 5.55
C GLY A 100 -16.27 -56.50 5.21
N VAL A 101 -15.61 -57.12 4.23
CA VAL A 101 -14.23 -56.77 3.85
C VAL A 101 -14.12 -55.34 3.29
N ARG A 102 -15.18 -54.87 2.62
CA ARG A 102 -15.23 -53.54 2.01
C ARG A 102 -15.73 -52.44 2.95
N ALA A 103 -16.27 -52.78 4.13
CA ALA A 103 -16.84 -51.78 5.04
C ALA A 103 -15.80 -50.77 5.53
N ALA A 104 -14.56 -51.21 5.78
CA ALA A 104 -13.46 -50.31 6.14
C ALA A 104 -13.12 -49.36 4.97
N GLN A 105 -12.96 -49.91 3.75
CA GLN A 105 -12.68 -49.14 2.55
C GLN A 105 -13.81 -48.13 2.22
N ASP A 106 -15.07 -48.52 2.38
CA ASP A 106 -16.21 -47.64 2.15
C ASP A 106 -16.27 -46.50 3.19
N CYS A 107 -15.94 -46.78 4.46
CA CYS A 107 -15.81 -45.75 5.50
C CYS A 107 -14.68 -44.77 5.18
N ASP A 108 -13.53 -45.24 4.72
CA ASP A 108 -12.39 -44.39 4.36
C ASP A 108 -12.73 -43.51 3.15
N ILE A 109 -13.37 -44.07 2.11
CA ILE A 109 -13.85 -43.30 0.95
C ILE A 109 -14.90 -42.25 1.37
N GLN A 110 -15.78 -42.58 2.32
CA GLN A 110 -16.75 -41.61 2.84
C GLN A 110 -16.07 -40.49 3.63
N LEU A 111 -15.04 -40.82 4.42
CA LEU A 111 -14.26 -39.85 5.16
C LEU A 111 -13.50 -38.90 4.22
N GLU A 112 -12.85 -39.43 3.18
CA GLU A 112 -12.18 -38.63 2.14
C GLU A 112 -13.17 -37.70 1.41
N LYS A 113 -14.36 -38.19 1.08
CA LYS A 113 -15.42 -37.35 0.49
C LYS A 113 -15.85 -36.23 1.43
N GLN A 114 -15.95 -36.49 2.73
CA GLN A 114 -16.26 -35.44 3.70
C GLN A 114 -15.11 -34.45 3.85
N MET A 115 -13.87 -34.94 3.85
CA MET A 115 -12.66 -34.12 3.94
C MET A 115 -12.57 -33.17 2.74
N THR A 116 -12.72 -33.68 1.52
CA THR A 116 -12.75 -32.85 0.29
C THR A 116 -13.90 -31.84 0.28
N VAL A 117 -15.08 -32.18 0.80
CA VAL A 117 -16.19 -31.21 0.93
C VAL A 117 -15.85 -30.11 1.93
N LEU A 118 -15.22 -30.44 3.05
CA LEU A 118 -14.80 -29.46 4.06
C LEU A 118 -13.68 -28.55 3.53
N GLU A 119 -12.69 -29.12 2.85
CA GLU A 119 -11.63 -28.37 2.15
C GLU A 119 -12.24 -27.37 1.16
N ASN A 120 -13.11 -27.84 0.27
CA ASN A 120 -13.82 -26.97 -0.67
C ASN A 120 -14.65 -25.86 0.01
N ARG A 121 -15.20 -26.12 1.20
CA ARG A 121 -15.93 -25.09 1.97
C ARG A 121 -14.99 -24.07 2.59
N VAL A 122 -13.83 -24.51 3.06
CA VAL A 122 -12.77 -23.64 3.57
C VAL A 122 -12.21 -22.78 2.44
N ASP A 123 -11.89 -23.36 1.29
CA ASP A 123 -11.39 -22.61 0.13
C ASP A 123 -12.38 -21.55 -0.33
N LYS A 124 -13.67 -21.89 -0.41
CA LYS A 124 -14.74 -20.91 -0.70
C LYS A 124 -14.86 -19.84 0.38
N ALA A 125 -14.56 -20.13 1.64
CA ALA A 125 -14.55 -19.12 2.70
C ALA A 125 -13.32 -18.20 2.58
N VAL A 126 -12.15 -18.75 2.26
CA VAL A 126 -10.90 -18.00 2.03
C VAL A 126 -11.05 -17.09 0.81
N GLN A 127 -11.56 -17.60 -0.32
CA GLN A 127 -11.84 -16.79 -1.51
C GLN A 127 -12.79 -15.62 -1.20
N ARG A 128 -13.86 -15.87 -0.42
CA ARG A 128 -14.77 -14.81 0.05
C ARG A 128 -14.06 -13.80 0.93
N LEU A 129 -13.20 -14.23 1.85
CA LEU A 129 -12.41 -13.33 2.70
C LEU A 129 -11.46 -12.46 1.87
N CYS A 130 -10.70 -13.06 0.95
CA CYS A 130 -9.82 -12.33 0.04
C CYS A 130 -10.59 -11.32 -0.82
N GLY A 131 -11.77 -11.70 -1.32
CA GLY A 131 -12.67 -10.79 -2.03
C GLY A 131 -13.10 -9.59 -1.18
N ARG A 132 -13.52 -9.83 0.07
CA ARG A 132 -13.88 -8.76 1.02
C ARG A 132 -12.70 -7.88 1.40
N GLN A 133 -11.50 -8.46 1.54
CA GLN A 133 -10.27 -7.70 1.79
C GLN A 133 -9.91 -6.80 0.61
N ALA A 134 -10.06 -7.28 -0.63
CA ALA A 134 -9.85 -6.49 -1.83
C ALA A 134 -10.88 -5.34 -1.94
N GLU A 135 -12.16 -5.60 -1.66
CA GLU A 135 -13.20 -4.55 -1.58
C GLU A 135 -12.86 -3.51 -0.52
N THR A 136 -12.43 -3.96 0.67
CA THR A 136 -12.02 -3.06 1.76
C THR A 136 -10.80 -2.23 1.37
N GLY A 137 -9.83 -2.81 0.65
CA GLY A 137 -8.69 -2.09 0.07
C GLY A 137 -9.15 -0.99 -0.88
N ARG A 138 -10.02 -1.32 -1.86
CA ARG A 138 -10.58 -0.33 -2.80
C ARG A 138 -11.34 0.80 -2.11
N LEU A 139 -12.11 0.49 -1.06
CA LEU A 139 -12.81 1.51 -0.28
C LEU A 139 -11.85 2.42 0.49
N ARG A 140 -10.75 1.87 1.04
CA ARG A 140 -9.69 2.68 1.68
C ARG A 140 -9.04 3.62 0.69
N ASP A 141 -8.68 3.12 -0.50
CA ASP A 141 -8.08 3.95 -1.56
C ASP A 141 -9.03 5.08 -1.98
N SER A 142 -10.33 4.78 -2.12
CA SER A 142 -11.36 5.78 -2.42
C SER A 142 -11.50 6.83 -1.31
N ILE A 143 -11.53 6.40 -0.04
CA ILE A 143 -11.56 7.31 1.11
C ILE A 143 -10.32 8.21 1.13
N ASP A 144 -9.14 7.67 0.87
CA ASP A 144 -7.91 8.45 0.85
C ASP A 144 -7.84 9.39 -0.36
N GLY A 145 -8.41 9.01 -1.50
CA GLY A 145 -8.66 9.91 -2.64
C GLY A 145 -9.54 11.10 -2.24
N LEU A 146 -10.71 10.84 -1.65
CA LEU A 146 -11.63 11.89 -1.18
C LEU A 146 -11.01 12.77 -0.10
N ARG A 147 -10.16 12.23 0.77
CA ARG A 147 -9.42 13.02 1.78
C ARG A 147 -8.42 13.97 1.14
N LYS A 148 -7.67 13.52 0.13
CA LYS A 148 -6.73 14.36 -0.63
C LYS A 148 -7.47 15.47 -1.37
N GLU A 149 -8.58 15.15 -2.02
CA GLU A 149 -9.44 16.14 -2.67
C GLU A 149 -9.94 17.18 -1.65
N ARG A 150 -10.46 16.74 -0.50
CA ARG A 150 -10.91 17.64 0.56
C ARG A 150 -9.79 18.54 1.07
N LEU A 151 -8.57 18.02 1.25
CA LEU A 151 -7.40 18.81 1.63
C LEU A 151 -7.12 19.90 0.58
N SER A 152 -7.06 19.54 -0.70
CA SER A 152 -6.84 20.50 -1.79
C SER A 152 -7.93 21.58 -1.87
N LEU A 153 -9.20 21.20 -1.64
CA LEU A 153 -10.32 22.13 -1.59
C LEU A 153 -10.22 23.07 -0.40
N ASN A 154 -9.85 22.57 0.78
CA ASN A 154 -9.65 23.40 1.96
C ASN A 154 -8.50 24.39 1.78
N GLU A 155 -7.40 23.98 1.16
CA GLU A 155 -6.30 24.88 0.82
C GLU A 155 -6.74 25.97 -0.17
N ALA A 156 -7.53 25.61 -1.18
CA ALA A 156 -8.09 26.57 -2.13
C ALA A 156 -9.05 27.56 -1.43
N LEU A 157 -9.91 27.07 -0.54
CA LEU A 157 -10.81 27.91 0.26
C LEU A 157 -10.03 28.87 1.16
N ALA A 158 -9.00 28.40 1.87
CA ALA A 158 -8.18 29.25 2.71
C ALA A 158 -7.48 30.36 1.91
N LYS A 159 -6.98 30.05 0.70
CA LYS A 159 -6.41 31.06 -0.22
C LYS A 159 -7.46 32.09 -0.64
N LEU A 160 -8.67 31.65 -0.98
CA LEU A 160 -9.77 32.55 -1.36
C LEU A 160 -10.22 33.42 -0.18
N GLU A 161 -10.30 32.87 1.03
CA GLU A 161 -10.62 33.63 2.24
C GLU A 161 -9.54 34.68 2.55
N ALA A 162 -8.26 34.33 2.43
CA ALA A 162 -7.16 35.26 2.59
C ALA A 162 -7.20 36.38 1.55
N ALA A 163 -7.47 36.06 0.28
CA ALA A 163 -7.62 37.05 -0.79
C ALA A 163 -8.81 37.98 -0.53
N LEU A 164 -9.95 37.44 -0.06
CA LEU A 164 -11.13 38.22 0.31
C LEU A 164 -10.83 39.16 1.49
N ALA A 165 -10.11 38.68 2.50
CA ALA A 165 -9.70 39.48 3.65
C ALA A 165 -8.76 40.62 3.22
N ALA A 166 -7.79 40.35 2.35
CA ALA A 166 -6.90 41.36 1.79
C ALA A 166 -7.67 42.43 1.00
N GLN A 167 -8.62 42.02 0.15
CA GLN A 167 -9.48 42.96 -0.59
C GLN A 167 -10.35 43.82 0.32
N ARG A 168 -10.90 43.24 1.40
CA ARG A 168 -11.64 44.01 2.41
C ARG A 168 -10.76 45.02 3.13
N ALA A 169 -9.52 44.64 3.47
CA ALA A 169 -8.56 45.55 4.09
C ALA A 169 -8.19 46.70 3.15
N GLU A 170 -7.98 46.42 1.87
CA GLU A 170 -7.70 47.45 0.86
C GLU A 170 -8.90 48.37 0.64
N ALA A 171 -10.12 47.83 0.55
CA ALA A 171 -11.33 48.63 0.48
C ALA A 171 -11.48 49.55 1.71
N ALA A 172 -11.19 49.05 2.91
CA ALA A 172 -11.19 49.85 4.13
C ALA A 172 -10.09 50.93 4.12
N ARG A 173 -8.91 50.63 3.56
CA ARG A 173 -7.83 51.61 3.38
C ARG A 173 -8.25 52.74 2.44
N LEU A 174 -8.81 52.41 1.28
CA LEU A 174 -9.31 53.39 0.31
C LEU A 174 -10.43 54.26 0.89
N LEU A 175 -11.34 53.66 1.67
CA LEU A 175 -12.37 54.42 2.37
C LEU A 175 -11.77 55.40 3.40
N ARG A 176 -10.74 55.00 4.15
CA ARG A 176 -10.06 55.93 5.09
C ARG A 176 -9.37 57.07 4.36
N ILE A 177 -8.69 56.79 3.24
CA ILE A 177 -8.04 57.83 2.42
C ILE A 177 -9.11 58.77 1.88
N SER A 178 -10.18 58.24 1.29
CA SER A 178 -11.29 59.06 0.79
C SER A 178 -11.94 59.90 1.88
N GLN A 179 -12.10 59.37 3.10
CA GLN A 179 -12.59 60.14 4.24
C GLN A 179 -11.63 61.27 4.62
N ALA A 180 -10.32 61.00 4.66
CA ALA A 180 -9.30 62.01 4.93
C ALA A 180 -9.31 63.12 3.86
N ASP A 181 -9.42 62.75 2.58
CA ASP A 181 -9.49 63.69 1.46
C ASP A 181 -10.76 64.55 1.52
N CYS A 182 -11.92 63.95 1.87
CA CYS A 182 -13.15 64.68 2.08
C CYS A 182 -13.03 65.69 3.22
N VAL A 183 -12.43 65.30 4.35
CA VAL A 183 -12.17 66.21 5.48
C VAL A 183 -11.22 67.33 5.07
N GLY A 184 -10.14 67.02 4.35
CA GLY A 184 -9.19 68.01 3.84
C GLY A 184 -9.86 69.01 2.89
N ARG A 185 -10.73 68.53 1.99
CA ARG A 185 -11.53 69.38 1.11
C ARG A 185 -12.49 70.27 1.90
N ASP A 186 -13.19 69.74 2.89
CA ASP A 186 -14.14 70.51 3.70
C ASP A 186 -13.42 71.58 4.54
N GLN A 187 -12.22 71.29 5.04
CA GLN A 187 -11.35 72.29 5.70
C GLN A 187 -10.92 73.40 4.73
N ALA A 188 -10.53 73.06 3.51
CA ALA A 188 -10.17 74.04 2.49
C ALA A 188 -11.38 74.91 2.06
N LEU A 189 -12.57 74.30 1.93
CA LEU A 189 -13.80 75.05 1.67
C LEU A 189 -14.15 75.99 2.82
N ALA A 190 -13.97 75.55 4.07
CA ALA A 190 -14.17 76.39 5.25
C ALA A 190 -13.18 77.56 5.31
N SER A 191 -11.90 77.36 4.98
CA SER A 191 -10.91 78.44 4.93
C SER A 191 -11.23 79.44 3.82
N ILE A 192 -11.61 78.97 2.62
CA ILE A 192 -12.07 79.85 1.52
C ILE A 192 -13.29 80.67 1.96
N ALA A 193 -14.28 80.05 2.60
CA ALA A 193 -15.46 80.75 3.10
C ALA A 193 -15.12 81.81 4.15
N ALA A 194 -14.21 81.49 5.09
CA ALA A 194 -13.73 82.43 6.10
C ALA A 194 -12.98 83.62 5.49
N THR A 195 -12.07 83.38 4.54
CA THR A 195 -11.34 84.45 3.82
C THR A 195 -12.29 85.32 3.01
N ARG A 196 -13.31 84.74 2.35
CA ARG A 196 -14.34 85.51 1.65
C ARG A 196 -15.12 86.40 2.61
N GLN A 197 -15.57 85.87 3.74
CA GLN A 197 -16.29 86.66 4.74
C GLN A 197 -15.42 87.77 5.34
N ALA A 198 -14.13 87.52 5.57
CA ALA A 198 -13.19 88.55 6.01
C ALA A 198 -13.03 89.64 4.95
N GLY A 199 -12.86 89.26 3.67
CA GLY A 199 -12.81 90.19 2.55
C GLY A 199 -14.08 91.05 2.43
N ASP A 200 -15.27 90.44 2.54
CA ASP A 200 -16.54 91.17 2.50
C ASP A 200 -16.67 92.17 3.66
N LYS A 201 -16.19 91.82 4.86
CA LYS A 201 -16.14 92.72 6.02
C LYS A 201 -15.17 93.87 5.79
N GLU A 202 -13.98 93.60 5.24
CA GLU A 202 -13.00 94.64 4.92
C GLU A 202 -13.54 95.61 3.85
N VAL A 203 -14.20 95.09 2.81
CA VAL A 203 -14.89 95.92 1.81
C VAL A 203 -15.99 96.76 2.46
N ALA A 204 -16.83 96.16 3.30
CA ALA A 204 -17.89 96.90 4.01
C ALA A 204 -17.33 98.00 4.94
N ASN A 205 -16.23 97.72 5.64
CA ASN A 205 -15.53 98.68 6.49
C ASN A 205 -14.92 99.81 5.65
N ALA A 206 -14.21 99.47 4.56
CA ALA A 206 -13.64 100.45 3.65
C ALA A 206 -14.72 101.34 3.01
N GLU A 207 -15.87 100.77 2.64
CA GLU A 207 -17.01 101.56 2.17
C GLU A 207 -17.59 102.46 3.27
N ALA A 208 -17.65 102.01 4.51
CA ALA A 208 -18.12 102.81 5.64
C ALA A 208 -17.15 103.98 5.93
N GLU A 209 -15.85 103.71 5.96
CA GLU A 209 -14.80 104.72 6.08
C GLU A 209 -14.85 105.71 4.90
N TRP A 210 -15.02 105.21 3.67
CA TRP A 210 -15.17 106.05 2.49
C TRP A 210 -16.39 106.97 2.59
N ARG A 211 -17.55 106.45 3.03
CA ARG A 211 -18.76 107.26 3.29
C ARG A 211 -18.51 108.31 4.37
N GLN A 212 -17.82 107.97 5.45
CA GLN A 212 -17.47 108.92 6.51
C GLN A 212 -16.54 110.03 6.01
N LEU A 213 -15.51 109.69 5.25
CA LEU A 213 -14.60 110.65 4.63
C LEU A 213 -15.33 111.56 3.64
N LEU A 214 -16.21 111.01 2.81
CA LEU A 214 -17.07 111.80 1.92
C LEU A 214 -17.98 112.76 2.69
N GLN A 215 -18.58 112.31 3.81
CA GLN A 215 -19.38 113.18 4.67
C GLN A 215 -18.54 114.30 5.28
N LEU A 216 -17.33 114.01 5.75
CA LEU A 216 -16.41 115.00 6.30
C LEU A 216 -16.01 116.03 5.24
N ILE A 217 -15.71 115.59 4.01
CA ILE A 217 -15.43 116.47 2.88
C ILE A 217 -16.65 117.34 2.52
N GLN A 218 -17.87 116.78 2.54
CA GLN A 218 -19.08 117.57 2.31
C GLN A 218 -19.32 118.59 3.44
N GLN A 219 -19.08 118.21 4.70
CA GLN A 219 -19.14 119.15 5.82
C GLN A 219 -18.09 120.24 5.69
N ASP A 220 -16.83 119.91 5.38
CA ASP A 220 -15.76 120.89 5.15
C ASP A 220 -16.08 121.79 3.95
N ARG A 221 -16.62 121.24 2.86
CA ARG A 221 -17.09 122.03 1.71
C ARG A 221 -18.21 122.99 2.11
N LYS A 222 -19.22 122.53 2.85
CA LYS A 222 -20.30 123.39 3.38
C LYS A 222 -19.75 124.45 4.33
N GLN A 223 -18.84 124.10 5.23
CA GLN A 223 -18.19 125.04 6.14
C GLN A 223 -17.37 126.08 5.39
N ARG A 224 -16.57 125.67 4.40
CA ARG A 224 -15.83 126.56 3.51
C ARG A 224 -16.74 127.43 2.66
N GLU A 225 -17.88 126.92 2.17
CA GLU A 225 -18.89 127.70 1.45
C GLU A 225 -19.56 128.73 2.37
N VAL A 226 -19.90 128.36 3.62
CA VAL A 226 -20.40 129.30 4.64
C VAL A 226 -19.32 130.32 5.01
N GLN A 227 -18.07 129.92 5.17
CA GLN A 227 -16.94 130.83 5.42
C GLN A 227 -16.72 131.77 4.23
N ARG A 228 -16.76 131.28 2.99
CA ARG A 228 -16.71 132.12 1.77
C ARG A 228 -17.92 133.05 1.69
N GLY A 229 -19.11 132.59 2.03
CA GLY A 229 -20.32 133.42 2.10
C GLY A 229 -20.22 134.51 3.17
N LYS A 230 -19.68 134.19 4.35
CA LYS A 230 -19.36 135.17 5.41
C LYS A 230 -18.26 136.13 4.96
N GLN A 231 -17.17 135.66 4.36
CA GLN A 231 -16.10 136.51 3.82
C GLN A 231 -16.59 137.39 2.67
N LEU A 232 -17.52 136.92 1.83
CA LEU A 232 -18.16 137.71 0.79
C LEU A 232 -19.16 138.71 1.37
N ALA A 233 -19.87 138.38 2.45
CA ALA A 233 -20.72 139.31 3.19
C ALA A 233 -19.92 140.35 3.97
N GLU A 234 -18.81 139.96 4.59
CA GLU A 234 -17.83 140.84 5.23
C GLU A 234 -17.08 141.67 4.19
N ARG A 235 -16.74 141.12 3.02
CA ARG A 235 -16.23 141.90 1.89
C ARG A 235 -17.30 142.79 1.31
N ALA A 236 -18.57 142.42 1.25
CA ALA A 236 -19.66 143.29 0.81
C ALA A 236 -19.90 144.44 1.81
N GLN A 237 -19.84 144.16 3.11
CA GLN A 237 -19.86 145.16 4.18
C GLN A 237 -18.58 146.01 4.18
N SER A 238 -17.42 145.42 3.89
CA SER A 238 -16.15 146.14 3.80
C SER A 238 -16.04 146.92 2.49
N THR A 239 -16.64 146.51 1.38
CA THR A 239 -16.76 147.31 0.14
C THR A 239 -17.82 148.39 0.31
N SER A 240 -18.85 148.20 1.15
CA SER A 240 -19.74 149.29 1.58
C SER A 240 -19.01 150.30 2.49
N LYS A 241 -17.97 149.87 3.21
CA LYS A 241 -17.14 150.72 4.08
C LYS A 241 -15.90 151.30 3.37
N LEU A 242 -15.37 150.64 2.34
CA LEU A 242 -14.20 151.04 1.53
C LEU A 242 -14.57 151.88 0.30
N LEU A 243 -15.85 152.01 -0.06
CA LEU A 243 -16.33 153.06 -0.96
C LEU A 243 -16.57 154.41 -0.24
N ARG A 244 -16.21 154.51 1.06
CA ARG A 244 -16.35 155.73 1.87
C ARG A 244 -15.02 156.31 2.36
N GLU A 245 -13.87 155.68 2.12
CA GLU A 245 -12.58 156.27 2.48
C GLU A 245 -11.48 155.75 1.55
N ASP A 246 -11.18 156.58 0.55
CA ASP A 246 -10.05 156.44 -0.34
C ASP A 246 -8.88 157.30 0.19
N ILE A 247 -7.64 156.85 -0.07
CA ILE A 247 -6.36 157.57 0.07
C ILE A 247 -5.61 157.44 1.42
N SER A 248 -4.69 156.46 1.53
CA SER A 248 -3.28 156.76 1.85
C SER A 248 -2.34 155.54 1.79
N ARG A 249 -1.42 155.62 0.83
CA ARG A 249 0.04 155.38 0.89
C ARG A 249 0.59 154.20 1.72
N GLY A 250 1.50 153.45 1.08
CA GLY A 250 2.82 153.19 1.69
C GLY A 250 3.45 151.82 1.44
N GLN A 251 4.33 151.77 0.44
CA GLN A 251 5.49 150.87 0.23
C GLN A 251 6.02 150.01 1.40
N ARG A 252 6.46 148.77 1.07
CA ARG A 252 7.82 148.18 1.26
C ARG A 252 7.76 146.65 1.05
N LYS A 253 8.40 146.08 0.01
CA LYS A 253 9.78 145.53 -0.08
C LYS A 253 10.13 144.46 0.98
N GLY A 254 10.51 143.26 0.52
CA GLY A 254 11.27 142.30 1.33
C GLY A 254 11.41 140.89 0.74
N LEU A 255 12.28 140.71 -0.25
CA LEU A 255 12.95 139.43 -0.57
C LEU A 255 14.10 139.19 0.42
N LYS A 256 14.33 137.93 0.83
CA LYS A 256 15.60 137.30 1.29
C LYS A 256 15.40 135.78 1.14
N ALA A 257 16.19 134.91 0.50
CA ALA A 257 17.57 134.90 0.01
C ALA A 257 18.64 135.17 1.07
N ASP A 258 19.24 134.09 1.59
CA ASP A 258 20.68 133.88 1.80
C ASP A 258 20.86 132.40 2.26
N GLY A 259 21.77 131.57 1.76
CA GLY A 259 23.11 131.88 1.30
C GLY A 259 24.05 131.86 2.51
N SER A 260 24.69 130.73 2.80
CA SER A 260 26.12 130.51 2.49
C SER A 260 26.96 130.51 3.80
N PRO A 261 28.30 130.39 3.79
CA PRO A 261 29.10 129.17 3.98
C PRO A 261 30.14 129.39 5.10
N LEU A 262 31.34 128.77 4.96
CA LEU A 262 32.58 128.89 5.76
C LEU A 262 32.73 127.83 6.87
N ASP A 263 33.89 127.22 7.12
CA ASP A 263 35.18 127.12 6.41
C ASP A 263 36.05 126.12 7.21
N ALA A 264 37.22 125.82 6.66
CA ALA A 264 38.44 125.30 7.29
C ALA A 264 38.50 123.78 7.57
N ALA A 265 39.29 122.99 6.83
CA ALA A 265 40.78 122.96 6.83
C ALA A 265 41.27 122.57 8.24
N GLN A 266 42.01 121.50 8.53
CA GLN A 266 43.13 120.75 7.93
C GLN A 266 43.30 119.52 8.90
N ASP A 267 43.82 118.33 8.61
CA ASP A 267 45.04 117.94 7.92
C ASP A 267 45.00 116.43 7.56
N PRO A 268 45.73 115.98 6.52
CA PRO A 268 45.85 114.59 6.11
C PRO A 268 47.22 114.00 6.50
N SER A 269 47.24 112.87 7.22
CA SER A 269 48.44 112.02 7.29
C SER A 269 48.06 110.61 7.71
N GLY A 270 48.02 109.69 6.73
CA GLY A 270 47.72 108.27 6.96
C GLY A 270 47.17 107.49 5.76
N VAL A 271 47.03 108.11 4.58
CA VAL A 271 46.28 107.52 3.45
C VAL A 271 47.16 107.33 2.21
N ALA A 272 48.27 106.59 2.36
CA ALA A 272 49.10 106.17 1.21
C ALA A 272 48.98 104.66 0.90
N GLY A 273 48.63 103.83 1.91
CA GLY A 273 48.34 102.40 1.71
C GLY A 273 46.88 102.12 1.32
N LEU A 274 45.96 103.02 1.71
CA LEU A 274 44.55 102.93 1.37
C LEU A 274 44.27 103.46 -0.05
N THR A 275 45.02 104.45 -0.54
CA THR A 275 44.87 104.97 -1.91
C THR A 275 45.24 103.95 -2.96
N LYS A 276 46.34 103.20 -2.80
CA LYS A 276 46.67 102.11 -3.75
C LYS A 276 45.65 100.98 -3.74
N ARG A 277 45.13 100.57 -2.58
CA ARG A 277 44.04 99.59 -2.52
C ARG A 277 42.74 100.16 -3.10
N LEU A 278 42.43 101.44 -2.89
CA LEU A 278 41.29 102.11 -3.50
C LEU A 278 41.44 102.23 -5.02
N GLU A 279 42.65 102.47 -5.53
CA GLU A 279 42.97 102.49 -6.96
C GLU A 279 42.86 101.08 -7.57
N ASP A 280 43.37 100.05 -6.89
CA ASP A 280 43.24 98.65 -7.32
C ASP A 280 41.78 98.17 -7.28
N TYR A 281 41.02 98.51 -6.22
CA TYR A 281 39.60 98.21 -6.12
C TYR A 281 38.77 99.04 -7.11
N ALA A 282 39.13 100.29 -7.39
CA ALA A 282 38.48 101.11 -8.42
C ALA A 282 38.74 100.56 -9.82
N ALA A 283 39.97 100.13 -10.12
CA ALA A 283 40.32 99.51 -11.40
C ALA A 283 39.66 98.14 -11.59
N ALA A 284 39.53 97.34 -10.52
CA ALA A 284 38.74 96.11 -10.56
C ALA A 284 37.24 96.39 -10.73
N PHE A 285 36.74 97.45 -10.08
CA PHE A 285 35.34 97.87 -10.14
C PHE A 285 34.96 98.41 -11.52
N GLU A 286 35.83 99.17 -12.19
CA GLU A 286 35.62 99.61 -13.58
C GLU A 286 35.60 98.44 -14.56
N ARG A 287 36.45 97.42 -14.36
CA ARG A 287 36.43 96.22 -15.19
C ARG A 287 35.14 95.42 -15.00
N ILE A 288 34.66 95.29 -13.77
CA ILE A 288 33.43 94.55 -13.47
C ILE A 288 32.21 95.35 -13.92
N SER A 289 32.16 96.67 -13.73
CA SER A 289 31.05 97.50 -14.21
C SER A 289 30.97 97.56 -15.73
N ALA A 290 32.11 97.57 -16.44
CA ALA A 290 32.17 97.46 -17.89
C ALA A 290 31.69 96.09 -18.41
N ALA A 291 31.97 95.00 -17.69
CA ALA A 291 31.50 93.66 -18.05
C ALA A 291 30.02 93.41 -17.70
N THR A 292 29.50 94.07 -16.65
CA THR A 292 28.16 93.81 -16.10
C THR A 292 27.11 94.84 -16.55
N GLY A 293 27.52 96.00 -17.06
CA GLY A 293 26.65 97.03 -17.65
C GLY A 293 25.81 97.84 -16.64
N THR A 294 26.06 97.71 -15.33
CA THR A 294 25.30 98.39 -14.27
C THR A 294 26.10 99.53 -13.66
N SER A 295 25.58 100.76 -13.75
CA SER A 295 26.20 101.98 -13.22
C SER A 295 25.74 102.26 -11.79
N GLY A 296 26.42 101.66 -10.79
CA GLY A 296 26.23 101.96 -9.37
C GLY A 296 26.74 100.84 -8.46
N VAL A 297 27.55 101.18 -7.44
CA VAL A 297 28.18 100.23 -6.48
C VAL A 297 27.13 99.37 -5.79
N ASP A 298 26.07 99.98 -5.27
CA ASP A 298 25.01 99.27 -4.55
C ASP A 298 24.19 98.36 -5.46
N ALA A 299 23.99 98.76 -6.72
CA ALA A 299 23.28 97.95 -7.71
C ALA A 299 24.09 96.71 -8.13
N LEU A 300 25.42 96.83 -8.22
CA LEU A 300 26.30 95.71 -8.52
C LEU A 300 26.35 94.71 -7.34
N VAL A 301 26.46 95.19 -6.09
CA VAL A 301 26.44 94.33 -4.91
C VAL A 301 25.09 93.63 -4.76
N ALA A 302 23.98 94.34 -5.00
CA ALA A 302 22.65 93.72 -4.99
C ALA A 302 22.50 92.66 -6.09
N ALA A 303 23.00 92.92 -7.30
CA ALA A 303 22.99 91.94 -8.39
C ALA A 303 23.91 90.74 -8.10
N MET A 304 25.07 90.97 -7.49
CA MET A 304 26.00 89.92 -7.08
C MET A 304 25.41 89.06 -5.96
N ASN A 305 24.82 89.66 -4.92
CA ASN A 305 24.10 88.93 -3.88
C ASN A 305 22.93 88.13 -4.46
N ALA A 306 22.16 88.69 -5.39
CA ALA A 306 21.09 87.95 -6.05
C ALA A 306 21.61 86.77 -6.89
N LYS A 307 22.79 86.93 -7.52
CA LYS A 307 23.46 85.83 -8.23
C LYS A 307 24.07 84.81 -7.27
N GLU A 308 24.63 85.24 -6.14
CA GLU A 308 25.14 84.36 -5.09
C GLU A 308 24.01 83.56 -4.42
N ASP A 309 22.87 84.19 -4.12
CA ASP A 309 21.67 83.51 -3.63
C ASP A 309 21.14 82.50 -4.66
N SER A 310 21.10 82.90 -5.94
CA SER A 310 20.75 81.98 -7.02
C SER A 310 21.74 80.82 -7.13
N ASN A 311 23.03 81.08 -6.95
CA ASN A 311 24.07 80.07 -7.01
C ASN A 311 24.00 79.13 -5.79
N PHE A 312 23.73 79.65 -4.60
CA PHE A 312 23.51 78.86 -3.39
C PHE A 312 22.32 77.92 -3.56
N ARG A 313 21.20 78.40 -4.10
CA ARG A 313 20.03 77.56 -4.43
C ARG A 313 20.37 76.47 -5.45
N LEU A 314 21.16 76.81 -6.47
CA LEU A 314 21.65 75.84 -7.46
C LEU A 314 22.57 74.80 -6.81
N PHE A 315 23.48 75.20 -5.93
CA PHE A 315 24.34 74.27 -5.20
C PHE A 315 23.56 73.35 -4.26
N SER A 316 22.57 73.89 -3.52
CA SER A 316 21.67 73.07 -2.72
C SER A 316 20.90 72.07 -3.60
N TYR A 317 20.34 72.54 -4.72
CA TYR A 317 19.62 71.67 -5.65
C TYR A 317 20.53 70.59 -6.27
N VAL A 318 21.75 70.94 -6.67
CA VAL A 318 22.72 69.96 -7.19
C VAL A 318 23.09 68.95 -6.10
N GLY A 319 23.23 69.39 -4.84
CA GLY A 319 23.44 68.50 -3.70
C GLY A 319 22.28 67.54 -3.48
N ASP A 320 21.04 68.04 -3.52
CA ASP A 320 19.83 67.24 -3.37
C ASP A 320 19.69 66.24 -4.53
N VAL A 321 19.90 66.67 -5.77
CA VAL A 321 19.88 65.80 -6.96
C VAL A 321 20.99 64.76 -6.89
N ASN A 322 22.19 65.10 -6.41
CA ASN A 322 23.25 64.12 -6.25
C ASN A 322 22.93 63.09 -5.15
N SER A 323 22.31 63.52 -4.04
CA SER A 323 21.82 62.61 -3.00
C SER A 323 20.70 61.70 -3.53
N GLU A 324 19.79 62.23 -4.35
CA GLU A 324 18.76 61.43 -5.01
C GLU A 324 19.35 60.45 -6.02
N ALA A 325 20.37 60.87 -6.79
CA ALA A 325 21.09 60.01 -7.72
C ALA A 325 21.77 58.84 -6.99
N GLU A 326 22.44 59.11 -5.86
CA GLU A 326 23.05 58.07 -5.02
C GLU A 326 22.01 57.09 -4.47
N LYS A 327 20.84 57.58 -4.01
CA LYS A 327 19.73 56.73 -3.54
C LYS A 327 19.17 55.86 -4.66
N VAL A 328 18.99 56.41 -5.86
CA VAL A 328 18.52 55.65 -7.02
C VAL A 328 19.55 54.62 -7.46
N GLN A 329 20.84 54.97 -7.43
CA GLN A 329 21.91 54.03 -7.76
C GLN A 329 22.03 52.90 -6.74
N ALA A 330 21.87 53.18 -5.44
CA ALA A 330 21.83 52.16 -4.40
C ALA A 330 20.64 51.20 -4.62
N ARG A 331 19.44 51.72 -4.89
CA ARG A 331 18.26 50.90 -5.22
C ARG A 331 18.47 50.08 -6.49
N ALA A 332 19.10 50.65 -7.52
CA ALA A 332 19.42 49.93 -8.74
C ALA A 332 20.39 48.76 -8.47
N GLN A 333 21.37 48.95 -7.60
CA GLN A 333 22.29 47.89 -7.17
C GLN A 333 21.57 46.82 -6.34
N GLU A 334 20.68 47.19 -5.43
CA GLU A 334 19.87 46.25 -4.64
C GLU A 334 19.00 45.39 -5.58
N VAL A 335 18.29 46.01 -6.52
CA VAL A 335 17.46 45.30 -7.50
C VAL A 335 18.33 44.39 -8.38
N GLN A 336 19.52 44.83 -8.80
CA GLN A 336 20.42 43.99 -9.57
C GLN A 336 20.89 42.77 -8.77
N GLN A 337 21.24 42.94 -7.49
CA GLN A 337 21.58 41.82 -6.61
C GLN A 337 20.41 40.86 -6.39
N GLU A 338 19.18 41.36 -6.32
CA GLU A 338 17.99 40.51 -6.27
C GLU A 338 17.80 39.71 -7.56
N ILE A 339 17.97 40.35 -8.72
CA ILE A 339 17.92 39.67 -10.03
C ILE A 339 18.95 38.54 -10.08
N ASP A 340 20.20 38.81 -9.71
CA ASP A 340 21.28 37.81 -9.74
C ASP A 340 20.97 36.63 -8.78
N ARG A 341 20.38 36.90 -7.60
CA ARG A 341 19.94 35.86 -6.67
C ARG A 341 18.81 35.01 -7.24
N TYR A 342 17.81 35.63 -7.88
CA TYR A 342 16.71 34.89 -8.50
C TYR A 342 17.18 34.08 -9.71
N GLN A 343 18.11 34.60 -10.50
CA GLN A 343 18.74 33.86 -11.60
C GLN A 343 19.51 32.65 -11.09
N ALA A 344 20.38 32.82 -10.09
CA ALA A 344 21.11 31.70 -9.50
C ALA A 344 20.18 30.62 -8.89
N ALA A 345 19.08 31.04 -8.26
CA ALA A 345 18.08 30.12 -7.73
C ALA A 345 17.32 29.38 -8.85
N ALA A 346 16.99 30.07 -9.95
CA ALA A 346 16.35 29.48 -11.12
C ALA A 346 17.27 28.45 -11.80
N ASP A 347 18.55 28.78 -11.99
CA ASP A 347 19.54 27.88 -12.57
C ASP A 347 19.77 26.64 -11.71
N ALA A 348 19.81 26.80 -10.39
CA ALA A 348 19.92 25.68 -9.45
C ALA A 348 18.70 24.76 -9.52
N GLN A 349 17.48 25.32 -9.56
CA GLN A 349 16.26 24.52 -9.71
C GLN A 349 16.18 23.83 -11.07
N GLU A 350 16.62 24.49 -12.13
CA GLU A 350 16.65 23.92 -13.48
C GLU A 350 17.68 22.78 -13.58
N ALA A 351 18.86 22.92 -12.98
CA ALA A 351 19.85 21.86 -12.88
C ALA A 351 19.33 20.65 -12.07
N GLU A 352 18.64 20.89 -10.95
CA GLU A 352 18.02 19.81 -10.16
C GLU A 352 16.92 19.11 -10.96
N ARG A 353 16.09 19.87 -11.69
CA ARG A 353 15.04 19.34 -12.56
C ARG A 353 15.62 18.49 -13.68
N GLN A 354 16.69 18.95 -14.32
CA GLN A 354 17.39 18.21 -15.38
C GLN A 354 18.02 16.92 -14.84
N ALA A 355 18.66 16.96 -13.67
CA ALA A 355 19.22 15.76 -13.05
C ALA A 355 18.13 14.72 -12.70
N LYS A 356 16.97 15.16 -12.21
CA LYS A 356 15.82 14.27 -11.97
C LYS A 356 15.27 13.68 -13.26
N LEU A 357 15.18 14.46 -14.34
CA LEU A 357 14.74 13.96 -15.64
C LEU A 357 15.69 12.91 -16.19
N GLN A 358 17.00 13.17 -16.15
CA GLN A 358 18.02 12.20 -16.59
C GLN A 358 17.95 10.90 -15.79
N ALA A 359 17.82 10.98 -14.45
CA ALA A 359 17.67 9.79 -13.62
C ALA A 359 16.40 8.98 -13.94
N LEU A 360 15.28 9.65 -14.26
CA LEU A 360 14.05 8.98 -14.68
C LEU A 360 14.17 8.37 -16.08
N GLU A 361 14.86 9.03 -17.00
CA GLU A 361 15.14 8.52 -18.35
C GLU A 361 16.03 7.26 -18.29
N GLU A 362 17.06 7.26 -17.45
CA GLU A 362 17.93 6.10 -17.22
C GLU A 362 17.14 4.92 -16.62
N GLN A 363 16.26 5.19 -15.64
CA GLN A 363 15.38 4.16 -15.07
C GLN A 363 14.40 3.60 -16.11
N ALA A 364 13.82 4.46 -16.94
CA ALA A 364 12.94 4.04 -18.02
C ALA A 364 13.69 3.16 -19.04
N ALA A 365 14.88 3.58 -19.47
CA ALA A 365 15.73 2.80 -20.37
C ALA A 365 16.12 1.45 -19.77
N GLY A 366 16.43 1.39 -18.47
CA GLY A 366 16.70 0.15 -17.75
C GLY A 366 15.50 -0.79 -17.70
N CYS A 367 14.31 -0.26 -17.42
CA CYS A 367 13.06 -1.01 -17.45
C CYS A 367 12.72 -1.54 -18.86
N GLU A 368 12.90 -0.73 -19.91
CA GLU A 368 12.69 -1.15 -21.29
C GLU A 368 13.68 -2.24 -21.73
N ALA A 369 14.95 -2.13 -21.35
CA ALA A 369 15.95 -3.17 -21.61
C ALA A 369 15.57 -4.48 -20.90
N GLY A 370 15.12 -4.40 -19.65
CA GLY A 370 14.60 -5.55 -18.90
C GLY A 370 13.37 -6.19 -19.57
N ALA A 371 12.43 -5.37 -20.03
CA ALA A 371 11.23 -5.82 -20.74
C ALA A 371 11.61 -6.56 -22.04
N ARG A 372 12.48 -5.98 -22.88
CA ARG A 372 12.98 -6.61 -24.11
C ARG A 372 13.68 -7.95 -23.84
N ALA A 373 14.44 -8.04 -22.75
CA ALA A 373 15.10 -9.29 -22.35
C ALA A 373 14.10 -10.35 -21.88
N CYS A 374 13.01 -9.97 -21.22
CA CYS A 374 11.92 -10.89 -20.87
C CYS A 374 11.16 -11.37 -22.11
N GLU A 375 10.79 -10.46 -23.01
CA GLU A 375 10.13 -10.78 -24.29
C GLU A 375 10.99 -11.72 -25.14
N GLY A 376 12.30 -11.47 -25.23
CA GLY A 376 13.23 -12.35 -25.94
C GLY A 376 13.30 -13.75 -25.33
N ARG A 377 13.26 -13.87 -23.99
CA ARG A 377 13.24 -15.17 -23.30
C ARG A 377 11.92 -15.91 -23.51
N GLU A 378 10.80 -15.19 -23.48
CA GLU A 378 9.48 -15.75 -23.74
C GLU A 378 9.36 -16.26 -25.18
N ALA A 379 9.80 -15.47 -26.17
CA ALA A 379 9.84 -15.89 -27.57
C ALA A 379 10.71 -17.14 -27.75
N ALA A 380 11.89 -17.20 -27.13
CA ALA A 380 12.75 -18.39 -27.18
C ALA A 380 12.12 -19.60 -26.47
N ALA A 381 11.36 -19.40 -25.39
CA ALA A 381 10.65 -20.46 -24.70
C ALA A 381 9.45 -20.99 -25.52
N SER A 382 8.70 -20.11 -26.17
CA SER A 382 7.61 -20.45 -27.08
C SER A 382 8.12 -21.29 -28.26
N VAL A 383 9.22 -20.90 -28.90
CA VAL A 383 9.83 -21.69 -29.98
C VAL A 383 10.22 -23.10 -29.51
N ARG A 384 10.77 -23.23 -28.29
CA ARG A 384 11.09 -24.56 -27.71
C ARG A 384 9.84 -25.37 -27.39
N ALA A 385 8.80 -24.73 -26.86
CA ALA A 385 7.53 -25.39 -26.56
C ALA A 385 6.87 -25.91 -27.84
N ASP A 386 6.88 -25.12 -28.92
CA ASP A 386 6.32 -25.55 -30.21
C ASP A 386 7.12 -26.69 -30.84
N ALA A 387 8.45 -26.68 -30.73
CA ALA A 387 9.28 -27.82 -31.14
C ALA A 387 8.95 -29.09 -30.34
N LEU A 388 8.70 -28.96 -29.03
CA LEU A 388 8.29 -30.08 -28.17
C LEU A 388 6.91 -30.62 -28.58
N LYS A 389 5.92 -29.74 -28.82
CA LYS A 389 4.59 -30.12 -29.32
C LYS A 389 4.70 -30.94 -30.62
N GLN A 390 5.55 -30.50 -31.54
CA GLN A 390 5.82 -31.23 -32.79
C GLN A 390 6.45 -32.61 -32.53
N GLY A 391 7.43 -32.70 -31.62
CA GLY A 391 8.04 -33.98 -31.25
C GLY A 391 7.04 -34.95 -30.61
N ILE A 392 6.15 -34.45 -29.75
CA ILE A 392 5.10 -35.24 -29.12
C ILE A 392 4.06 -35.69 -30.16
N ALA A 393 3.69 -34.83 -31.11
CA ALA A 393 2.80 -35.22 -32.21
C ALA A 393 3.38 -36.38 -33.05
N GLN A 394 4.68 -36.31 -33.34
CA GLN A 394 5.37 -37.40 -34.06
C GLN A 394 5.40 -38.70 -33.25
N MET A 395 5.62 -38.63 -31.93
CA MET A 395 5.57 -39.82 -31.06
C MET A 395 4.16 -40.39 -30.95
N TRP A 396 3.15 -39.54 -30.84
CA TRP A 396 1.74 -39.91 -30.80
C TRP A 396 1.34 -40.73 -32.02
N GLU A 397 1.77 -40.29 -33.22
CA GLU A 397 1.53 -40.99 -34.47
C GLU A 397 2.34 -42.30 -34.57
N ARG A 398 3.63 -42.29 -34.22
CA ARG A 398 4.50 -43.48 -34.28
C ARG A 398 4.07 -44.60 -33.33
N LEU A 399 3.57 -44.26 -32.15
CA LEU A 399 3.10 -45.23 -31.16
C LEU A 399 1.65 -45.70 -31.43
N GLY A 400 0.99 -45.13 -32.45
CA GLY A 400 -0.38 -45.50 -32.83
C GLY A 400 -1.43 -45.07 -31.80
N CYS A 401 -1.16 -44.01 -31.03
CA CYS A 401 -2.09 -43.55 -29.97
C CYS A 401 -3.43 -43.03 -30.54
N GLN A 402 -3.49 -42.75 -31.85
CA GLN A 402 -4.71 -42.37 -32.57
C GLN A 402 -5.78 -43.49 -32.56
N ALA A 403 -5.36 -44.76 -32.46
CA ALA A 403 -6.28 -45.91 -32.46
C ALA A 403 -7.05 -46.08 -31.13
N LEU A 404 -6.71 -45.31 -30.09
CA LEU A 404 -7.30 -45.41 -28.76
C LEU A 404 -8.65 -44.69 -28.64
N GLY A 405 -9.09 -43.93 -29.66
CA GLY A 405 -10.41 -43.29 -29.68
C GLY A 405 -10.62 -42.20 -28.62
N LEU A 406 -9.53 -41.58 -28.15
CA LEU A 406 -9.55 -40.57 -27.06
C LEU A 406 -9.75 -39.12 -27.57
N GLU A 407 -10.14 -38.93 -28.84
CA GLU A 407 -10.35 -37.61 -29.46
C GLU A 407 -11.42 -36.79 -28.71
N GLU A 408 -12.45 -37.44 -28.17
CA GLU A 408 -13.53 -36.78 -27.43
C GLU A 408 -13.07 -36.22 -26.06
N LEU A 409 -11.97 -36.74 -25.50
CA LEU A 409 -11.39 -36.32 -24.21
C LEU A 409 -10.28 -35.28 -24.35
N LEU A 410 -9.51 -35.35 -25.44
CA LEU A 410 -8.38 -34.45 -25.71
C LEU A 410 -8.78 -33.22 -26.55
N GLY A 411 -9.98 -33.24 -27.14
CA GLY A 411 -10.50 -32.20 -28.03
C GLY A 411 -9.91 -32.29 -29.45
N ASP A 412 -10.66 -31.81 -30.44
CA ASP A 412 -10.26 -31.80 -31.85
C ASP A 412 -9.12 -30.80 -32.17
N GLU A 413 -8.71 -29.98 -31.20
CA GLU A 413 -7.74 -28.89 -31.39
C GLU A 413 -6.27 -29.33 -31.21
N GLY A 414 -5.89 -30.52 -31.67
CA GLY A 414 -4.49 -30.98 -31.65
C GLY A 414 -3.77 -30.80 -30.29
N ILE A 415 -2.44 -30.73 -30.32
CA ILE A 415 -1.63 -30.62 -29.09
C ILE A 415 -1.47 -29.14 -28.69
N THR A 416 -2.19 -28.71 -27.67
CA THR A 416 -2.09 -27.37 -27.05
C THR A 416 -1.30 -27.41 -25.74
N ASP A 417 -0.87 -26.25 -25.22
CA ASP A 417 -0.13 -26.18 -23.94
C ASP A 417 -0.94 -26.70 -22.74
N ALA A 418 -2.28 -26.61 -22.79
CA ALA A 418 -3.15 -27.13 -21.76
C ALA A 418 -3.26 -28.67 -21.80
N ASN A 419 -3.24 -29.25 -23.01
CA ASN A 419 -3.47 -30.69 -23.22
C ASN A 419 -2.15 -31.47 -23.35
N LEU A 420 -1.00 -30.78 -23.41
CA LEU A 420 0.34 -31.34 -23.57
C LEU A 420 0.65 -32.45 -22.56
N MET A 421 0.34 -32.22 -21.29
CA MET A 421 0.59 -33.19 -20.22
C MET A 421 -0.28 -34.44 -20.34
N GLN A 422 -1.53 -34.28 -20.80
CA GLN A 422 -2.47 -35.38 -20.98
C GLN A 422 -2.01 -36.27 -22.15
N HIS A 423 -1.56 -35.68 -23.27
CA HIS A 423 -0.97 -36.42 -24.38
C HIS A 423 0.30 -37.19 -23.96
N LEU A 424 1.18 -36.57 -23.16
CA LEU A 424 2.38 -37.23 -22.64
C LEU A 424 2.06 -38.43 -21.75
N GLY A 425 1.08 -38.31 -20.84
CA GLY A 425 0.68 -39.43 -19.97
C GLY A 425 0.12 -40.62 -20.74
N ILE A 426 -0.65 -40.37 -21.80
CA ILE A 426 -1.19 -41.44 -22.66
C ILE A 426 -0.07 -42.09 -23.49
N ILE A 427 0.86 -41.28 -24.02
CA ILE A 427 2.06 -41.78 -24.71
C ILE A 427 2.88 -42.67 -23.78
N GLU A 428 3.10 -42.26 -22.53
CA GLU A 428 3.84 -43.03 -21.53
C GLU A 428 3.16 -44.39 -21.26
N GLN A 429 1.84 -44.39 -21.07
CA GLN A 429 1.08 -45.62 -20.86
C GLN A 429 1.18 -46.55 -22.08
N ARG A 430 1.03 -46.01 -23.30
CA ARG A 430 1.11 -46.81 -24.52
C ARG A 430 2.51 -47.34 -24.78
N ALA A 431 3.54 -46.54 -24.55
CA ALA A 431 4.93 -46.96 -24.64
C ALA A 431 5.25 -48.08 -23.63
N SER A 432 4.76 -47.95 -22.41
CA SER A 432 4.94 -48.97 -21.35
C SER A 432 4.26 -50.29 -21.71
N GLN A 433 3.04 -50.24 -22.28
CA GLN A 433 2.35 -51.43 -22.78
C GLN A 433 3.15 -52.12 -23.90
N LEU A 434 3.61 -51.36 -24.90
CA LEU A 434 4.39 -51.91 -26.00
C LEU A 434 5.72 -52.52 -25.53
N LEU A 435 6.38 -51.91 -24.54
CA LEU A 435 7.57 -52.48 -23.92
C LEU A 435 7.27 -53.81 -23.21
N GLN A 436 6.18 -53.87 -22.43
CA GLN A 436 5.75 -55.12 -21.80
C GLN A 436 5.39 -56.22 -22.81
N GLU A 437 4.77 -55.86 -23.93
CA GLU A 437 4.48 -56.79 -25.03
C GLU A 437 5.77 -57.33 -25.67
N VAL A 438 6.79 -56.48 -25.84
CA VAL A 438 8.11 -56.90 -26.36
C VAL A 438 8.89 -57.74 -25.34
N ASP A 439 8.83 -57.41 -24.06
CA ASP A 439 9.44 -58.21 -22.98
C ASP A 439 8.77 -59.59 -22.87
N ALA A 440 7.44 -59.66 -23.00
CA ALA A 440 6.71 -60.92 -23.06
C ALA A 440 7.01 -61.71 -24.35
N ALA A 441 7.17 -61.03 -25.49
CA ALA A 441 7.54 -61.65 -26.77
C ALA A 441 8.99 -62.16 -26.78
N SER A 442 9.90 -61.47 -26.08
CA SER A 442 11.30 -61.90 -25.93
C SER A 442 11.45 -63.00 -24.87
N ALA A 443 10.63 -63.00 -23.81
CA ALA A 443 10.53 -64.12 -22.87
C ALA A 443 9.97 -65.38 -23.55
N THR A 444 8.92 -65.26 -24.37
CA THR A 444 8.39 -66.40 -25.15
C THR A 444 9.33 -66.85 -26.28
N GLY A 445 10.21 -65.97 -26.77
CA GLY A 445 11.33 -66.34 -27.64
C GLY A 445 12.52 -66.98 -26.92
N ALA A 446 12.62 -66.83 -25.59
CA ALA A 446 13.64 -67.45 -24.74
C ALA A 446 13.15 -68.73 -24.04
N GLU A 447 11.85 -69.01 -24.03
CA GLU A 447 11.25 -70.20 -23.39
C GLU A 447 11.42 -71.53 -24.18
N GLU A 448 12.29 -71.59 -25.19
CA GLU A 448 12.88 -72.87 -25.63
C GLU A 448 14.19 -73.23 -24.89
N ALA A 449 14.65 -72.41 -23.94
CA ALA A 449 15.80 -72.72 -23.10
C ALA A 449 15.51 -72.49 -21.60
N GLU A 450 15.28 -73.61 -20.92
CA GLU A 450 15.50 -73.84 -19.49
C GLU A 450 14.38 -73.44 -18.50
N THR A 451 13.68 -74.48 -18.06
CA THR A 451 12.96 -74.59 -16.78
C THR A 451 13.83 -74.20 -15.58
N ALA A 452 13.37 -73.25 -14.75
CA ALA A 452 13.35 -73.39 -13.27
C ALA A 452 12.73 -72.17 -12.56
N GLN A 453 11.96 -72.51 -11.52
CA GLN A 453 11.69 -71.74 -10.30
C GLN A 453 10.51 -70.74 -10.25
N GLN A 454 9.48 -71.19 -9.54
CA GLN A 454 8.44 -70.42 -8.86
C GLN A 454 8.96 -69.15 -8.16
N GLY A 455 8.33 -68.03 -8.50
CA GLY A 455 8.27 -66.80 -7.72
C GLY A 455 6.95 -66.10 -8.03
N SER A 456 6.11 -65.96 -7.01
CA SER A 456 4.86 -65.21 -7.02
C SER A 456 5.02 -63.82 -7.65
N ASN A 457 4.31 -63.54 -8.75
CA ASN A 457 3.98 -62.18 -9.14
C ASN A 457 2.48 -62.09 -9.40
N GLU A 458 1.82 -61.54 -8.39
CA GLU A 458 0.46 -61.03 -8.41
C GLU A 458 0.38 -59.94 -9.48
N ALA A 459 -0.57 -60.07 -10.40
CA ALA A 459 -0.83 -59.07 -11.43
C ALA A 459 -1.25 -57.75 -10.76
N PRO A 460 -0.59 -56.61 -11.04
CA PRO A 460 -1.09 -55.33 -10.59
C PRO A 460 -2.32 -54.98 -11.45
N GLU A 461 -3.47 -54.77 -10.80
CA GLU A 461 -4.63 -54.21 -11.47
C GLU A 461 -4.29 -52.83 -12.07
N PRO A 462 -4.82 -52.48 -13.26
CA PRO A 462 -4.68 -51.13 -13.77
C PRO A 462 -5.59 -50.22 -12.93
N ALA A 463 -5.01 -49.50 -11.97
CA ALA A 463 -5.68 -48.44 -11.25
C ALA A 463 -5.82 -47.20 -12.16
N TRP A 464 -6.86 -47.18 -12.98
CA TRP A 464 -7.29 -45.96 -13.67
C TRP A 464 -8.04 -45.08 -12.68
N ASP A 465 -7.33 -44.14 -12.06
CA ASP A 465 -7.96 -43.05 -11.31
C ASP A 465 -7.93 -41.78 -12.17
N LEU A 466 -8.92 -41.69 -13.06
CA LEU A 466 -9.09 -40.62 -14.06
C LEU A 466 -9.25 -39.22 -13.43
N MET A 467 -9.36 -39.14 -12.10
CA MET A 467 -9.58 -37.90 -11.35
C MET A 467 -8.28 -37.17 -10.94
N LYS A 468 -7.10 -37.75 -11.25
CA LYS A 468 -5.77 -37.16 -10.97
C LYS A 468 -5.19 -36.33 -12.12
N LEU A 469 -5.91 -36.17 -13.23
CA LEU A 469 -5.46 -35.48 -14.46
C LEU A 469 -6.00 -34.05 -14.62
N LEU A 470 -6.54 -33.43 -13.56
CA LEU A 470 -6.68 -31.97 -13.56
C LEU A 470 -5.30 -31.35 -13.34
N PRO A 471 -4.88 -30.34 -14.14
CA PRO A 471 -3.63 -29.64 -13.92
C PRO A 471 -3.69 -28.96 -12.54
N SER A 472 -3.00 -29.53 -11.56
CA SER A 472 -2.68 -28.85 -10.31
C SER A 472 -1.57 -27.84 -10.62
N THR A 473 -1.93 -26.66 -11.12
CA THR A 473 -1.05 -25.50 -11.13
C THR A 473 -0.97 -24.92 -9.72
N LEU A 474 -0.34 -25.66 -8.81
CA LEU A 474 0.13 -25.17 -7.50
C LEU A 474 1.32 -26.04 -7.11
N ALA A 475 2.44 -25.82 -7.79
CA ALA A 475 3.73 -26.22 -7.28
C ALA A 475 4.04 -25.33 -6.08
N ASP A 476 4.01 -25.94 -4.92
CA ASP A 476 4.43 -25.45 -3.62
C ASP A 476 5.96 -25.31 -3.59
N PRO A 477 6.56 -24.12 -3.43
CA PRO A 477 7.97 -23.99 -3.09
C PRO A 477 8.13 -24.04 -1.56
N SER A 478 8.16 -25.23 -0.98
CA SER A 478 8.66 -25.40 0.40
C SER A 478 10.19 -25.43 0.40
N SER A 479 10.82 -24.36 0.88
CA SER A 479 11.86 -24.44 1.94
C SER A 479 12.58 -23.10 2.12
N VAL A 480 12.02 -22.21 2.95
CA VAL A 480 12.83 -21.33 3.81
C VAL A 480 12.14 -21.29 5.15
N ASP A 481 12.61 -22.13 6.07
CA ASP A 481 12.33 -22.01 7.49
C ASP A 481 12.87 -20.66 7.99
N THR A 482 11.97 -19.71 8.21
CA THR A 482 12.17 -18.60 9.14
C THR A 482 10.95 -18.51 10.04
N SER A 483 10.72 -19.56 10.83
CA SER A 483 9.87 -19.51 12.01
C SER A 483 10.70 -18.93 13.17
N GLY A 484 10.42 -17.67 13.48
CA GLY A 484 11.00 -16.94 14.59
C GLY A 484 10.10 -15.78 14.97
N GLU A 485 8.82 -16.09 15.27
CA GLU A 485 7.93 -15.14 15.95
C GLU A 485 8.52 -14.81 17.32
N PRO A 486 8.80 -13.53 17.65
CA PRO A 486 9.15 -13.18 19.02
C PRO A 486 7.87 -13.15 19.88
N PRO A 487 7.93 -13.64 21.14
CA PRO A 487 6.81 -13.58 22.06
C PRO A 487 6.33 -12.14 22.29
N LEU A 488 5.02 -11.98 22.33
CA LEU A 488 4.33 -10.78 22.80
C LEU A 488 4.60 -10.59 24.29
N ASP A 489 5.65 -9.85 24.65
CA ASP A 489 5.78 -9.22 25.96
C ASP A 489 6.04 -7.72 25.81
N ALA A 490 5.06 -6.94 26.25
CA ALA A 490 5.04 -5.49 26.22
C ALA A 490 5.89 -4.92 27.36
N ALA A 491 7.11 -4.50 27.03
CA ALA A 491 7.88 -3.51 27.80
C ALA A 491 8.57 -2.54 26.82
N PRO A 492 8.58 -1.22 27.09
CA PRO A 492 9.24 -0.26 26.21
C PRO A 492 10.75 -0.51 26.20
N LEU A 493 11.30 -0.85 25.03
CA LEU A 493 12.74 -1.08 24.85
C LEU A 493 13.50 0.25 24.92
N ASP A 494 14.60 0.27 25.69
CA ASP A 494 15.52 1.41 25.76
C ASP A 494 16.17 1.74 24.41
N ARG A 495 16.46 3.04 24.19
CA ARG A 495 16.93 3.60 22.91
C ARG A 495 18.22 2.95 22.39
N GLU A 496 19.07 2.45 23.28
CA GLU A 496 20.29 1.73 22.92
C GLU A 496 20.04 0.30 22.45
N ALA A 497 19.05 -0.38 23.04
CA ALA A 497 18.62 -1.70 22.60
C ALA A 497 17.96 -1.65 21.22
N LEU A 498 17.20 -0.58 20.93
CA LEU A 498 16.60 -0.35 19.62
C LEU A 498 17.68 -0.11 18.54
N ARG A 499 18.74 0.65 18.87
CA ARG A 499 19.87 0.88 17.96
C ARG A 499 20.65 -0.39 17.65
N LYS A 500 20.94 -1.21 18.66
CA LYS A 500 21.59 -2.52 18.45
C LYS A 500 20.75 -3.46 17.60
N LYS A 501 19.43 -3.50 17.83
CA LYS A 501 18.51 -4.33 17.05
C LYS A 501 18.37 -3.85 15.60
N ALA A 502 18.39 -2.53 15.37
CA ALA A 502 18.42 -1.95 14.04
C ALA A 502 19.73 -2.26 13.31
N GLN A 503 20.89 -2.13 13.98
CA GLN A 503 22.20 -2.48 13.42
C GLN A 503 22.27 -3.98 13.08
N GLN A 504 21.84 -4.86 13.98
CA GLN A 504 21.79 -6.30 13.71
C GLN A 504 20.87 -6.65 12.54
N SER A 505 19.75 -5.94 12.37
CA SER A 505 18.89 -6.11 11.19
C SER A 505 19.55 -5.63 9.90
N LEU A 506 20.37 -4.58 9.98
CA LEU A 506 21.09 -4.03 8.83
C LEU A 506 22.22 -4.98 8.42
N ASP A 507 22.97 -5.49 9.40
CA ASP A 507 24.06 -6.43 9.20
C ASP A 507 23.53 -7.77 8.64
N ALA A 508 22.39 -8.26 9.13
CA ALA A 508 21.71 -9.44 8.59
C ALA A 508 21.20 -9.22 7.14
N ARG A 509 20.73 -8.01 6.80
CA ARG A 509 20.31 -7.67 5.43
C ARG A 509 21.49 -7.53 4.49
N ILE A 510 22.63 -7.01 4.96
CA ILE A 510 23.87 -6.92 4.19
C ILE A 510 24.45 -8.32 3.95
N ALA A 511 24.42 -9.21 4.96
CA ALA A 511 24.86 -10.60 4.83
C ALA A 511 23.96 -11.40 3.86
N ASN A 512 22.64 -11.20 3.90
CA ASN A 512 21.71 -11.83 2.95
C ASN A 512 21.84 -11.26 1.52
N ALA A 513 22.14 -9.97 1.37
CA ALA A 513 22.38 -9.37 0.06
C ALA A 513 23.67 -9.86 -0.62
N ALA A 514 24.66 -10.31 0.17
CA ALA A 514 25.92 -10.85 -0.35
C ALA A 514 25.84 -12.32 -0.82
N THR A 515 24.75 -13.05 -0.49
CA THR A 515 24.72 -14.51 -0.64
C THR A 515 23.57 -15.05 -1.53
N ALA A 516 22.78 -14.19 -2.18
CA ALA A 516 21.64 -14.63 -3.01
C ALA A 516 21.92 -14.54 -4.53
N PRO A 517 21.79 -15.64 -5.31
CA PRO A 517 21.79 -15.58 -6.77
C PRO A 517 20.44 -15.07 -7.32
N ALA A 518 20.50 -14.44 -8.51
CA ALA A 518 19.38 -13.76 -9.15
C ALA A 518 18.17 -14.67 -9.41
N ALA A 519 17.03 -14.35 -8.80
CA ALA A 519 15.73 -14.97 -9.03
C ALA A 519 14.73 -13.96 -9.64
N ALA A 520 13.92 -14.47 -10.57
CA ALA A 520 13.06 -13.77 -11.52
C ALA A 520 11.90 -12.94 -10.90
N PRO A 521 11.38 -11.91 -11.59
CA PRO A 521 10.11 -11.30 -11.23
C PRO A 521 8.94 -11.96 -11.97
N ALA A 522 7.86 -12.14 -11.20
CA ALA A 522 6.62 -12.80 -11.54
C ALA A 522 5.76 -12.03 -12.55
N THR A 523 5.10 -12.80 -13.40
CA THR A 523 3.99 -12.46 -14.30
C THR A 523 2.80 -11.88 -13.53
N ARG A 524 2.25 -10.74 -14.01
CA ARG A 524 0.94 -10.23 -13.56
C ARG A 524 -0.02 -10.18 -14.75
N SER A 525 -1.08 -10.99 -14.63
CA SER A 525 -2.14 -11.20 -15.59
C SER A 525 -2.95 -9.93 -15.89
N HIS A 526 -3.30 -9.80 -17.17
CA HIS A 526 -4.08 -8.76 -17.81
C HIS A 526 -5.52 -8.66 -17.30
N TYR A 527 -6.00 -7.44 -17.11
CA TYR A 527 -7.44 -7.14 -17.11
C TYR A 527 -7.83 -6.64 -18.50
N ASN A 528 -8.76 -7.35 -19.14
CA ASN A 528 -9.36 -7.01 -20.43
C ASN A 528 -10.02 -5.62 -20.39
N THR A 529 -9.60 -4.74 -21.31
CA THR A 529 -10.27 -3.47 -21.62
C THR A 529 -10.86 -3.57 -23.03
N THR A 530 -12.19 -3.72 -23.10
CA THR A 530 -12.94 -3.69 -24.36
C THR A 530 -13.04 -2.26 -24.88
N SER A 531 -12.64 -2.08 -26.14
CA SER A 531 -12.73 -0.81 -26.88
C SER A 531 -14.16 -0.46 -27.32
N ILE A 532 -14.53 0.80 -27.03
CA ILE A 532 -15.21 1.79 -27.89
C ILE A 532 -16.58 1.42 -28.51
N ARG A 533 -17.63 2.15 -28.07
CA ARG A 533 -18.62 2.78 -28.99
C ARG A 533 -19.09 4.14 -28.48
N ARG A 534 -19.07 5.09 -29.41
CA ARG A 534 -19.38 6.53 -29.31
C ARG A 534 -20.84 6.79 -29.69
N ALA A 535 -21.54 7.69 -28.97
CA ALA A 535 -22.57 8.66 -29.41
C ALA A 535 -23.50 9.06 -28.21
N PRO A 536 -24.37 10.08 -28.32
CA PRO A 536 -24.09 11.52 -28.41
C PRO A 536 -24.72 12.32 -27.25
N ALA A 537 -24.39 13.60 -27.14
CA ALA A 537 -24.85 14.54 -26.11
C ALA A 537 -26.38 14.82 -26.14
N PRO A 538 -27.00 15.15 -25.00
CA PRO A 538 -28.23 15.91 -24.97
C PRO A 538 -28.04 17.35 -24.45
N THR A 539 -28.48 18.24 -25.33
CA THR A 539 -29.00 19.60 -25.20
C THR A 539 -29.45 20.14 -23.83
N ARG A 540 -29.13 21.43 -23.63
CA ARG A 540 -29.71 22.43 -22.72
C ARG A 540 -31.24 22.38 -22.59
N GLY A 541 -31.74 22.59 -21.37
CA GLY A 541 -33.08 23.11 -21.04
C GLY A 541 -33.24 23.25 -19.52
N ARG A 542 -32.96 24.42 -18.95
CA ARG A 542 -33.91 25.50 -18.57
C ARG A 542 -34.55 25.31 -17.17
N ALA A 543 -34.05 26.14 -16.24
CA ALA A 543 -34.68 26.79 -15.08
C ALA A 543 -36.04 26.30 -14.52
N ALA A 544 -36.05 26.02 -13.21
CA ALA A 544 -37.09 26.38 -12.23
C ALA A 544 -36.51 26.16 -10.81
N ALA A 545 -36.15 27.20 -10.07
CA ALA A 545 -36.98 27.86 -9.04
C ALA A 545 -37.24 27.00 -7.78
N ARG A 546 -36.65 27.46 -6.67
CA ARG A 546 -36.92 27.12 -5.25
C ARG A 546 -38.42 27.07 -4.91
N PRO A 547 -38.81 26.35 -3.84
CA PRO A 547 -38.96 27.05 -2.56
C PRO A 547 -38.45 26.29 -1.32
N THR A 548 -37.95 27.10 -0.40
CA THR A 548 -37.81 26.92 1.04
C THR A 548 -39.06 26.33 1.71
N ALA A 549 -38.88 25.37 2.63
CA ALA A 549 -39.85 25.07 3.67
C ALA A 549 -39.13 24.73 4.98
N GLN A 550 -39.55 25.44 6.03
CA GLN A 550 -39.21 25.27 7.44
C GLN A 550 -39.79 23.98 8.05
N ARG A 551 -39.31 23.68 9.28
CA ARG A 551 -39.77 22.68 10.27
C ARG A 551 -39.26 21.26 10.00
N ARG A 552 -38.63 20.57 10.95
CA ARG A 552 -38.77 20.55 12.41
C ARG A 552 -37.44 20.26 13.08
#